data_AF-A0A937KUV9-F1
#
_entry.id   AF-A0A937KUV9-F1
#
_cell.length_a   1.000
_cell.length_b   1.000
_cell.length_c   1.000
_cell.angle_alpha   90.00
_cell.angle_beta   90.00
_cell.angle_gamma   90.00
#
_symmetry.space_group_name_H-M   'P 1'
#
loop_
_entity.id
_entity.type
_entity.pdbx_description
1 polymer ?
#
loop_
_entity_poly.entity_id
_entity_poly.type
_entity_poly.pdbx_seq_one_letter_code
_entity_poly.pdbx_strand_id
1 'polypeptide(L)' 'PFAAVMTCAHADENCPFIPGTEQRIPLRYEDPKRFDNTPMEVEKYDERSLQIAAELFYVFKRVSKS' A
#
# COMPACT_ATOMS: atom_id res chain seq x y z
N PRO A 1 -20.49 -5.38 0.62
CA PRO A 1 -19.73 -4.14 0.32
C PRO A 1 -18.33 -4.17 0.94
N PHE A 2 -17.33 -3.64 0.23
CA PHE A 2 -15.94 -3.60 0.69
C PHE A 2 -15.23 -2.32 0.21
N ALA A 3 -14.17 -1.91 0.91
CA ALA A 3 -13.25 -0.88 0.44
C ALA A 3 -12.04 -1.52 -0.23
N ALA A 4 -11.61 -0.96 -1.37
CA ALA A 4 -10.39 -1.36 -2.06
C ALA A 4 -9.26 -0.39 -1.72
N VAL A 5 -8.16 -0.92 -1.19
CA VAL A 5 -6.93 -0.16 -0.92
C VAL A 5 -5.97 -0.39 -2.08
N MET A 6 -5.61 0.68 -2.79
CA MET A 6 -4.75 0.62 -3.98
C MET A 6 -3.32 0.95 -3.59
N THR A 7 -2.45 -0.07 -3.53
CA THR A 7 -1.09 0.06 -2.99
C THR A 7 -0.03 0.50 -4.00
N CYS A 8 -0.29 0.39 -5.29
CA CYS A 8 0.62 0.84 -6.34
C CYS A 8 -0.11 1.72 -7.37
N ALA A 9 0.62 2.69 -7.93
CA ALA A 9 0.08 3.57 -8.97
C ALA A 9 -0.35 2.78 -10.22
N HIS A 10 0.38 1.70 -10.55
CA HIS A 10 0.04 0.82 -11.66
C HIS A 10 -1.38 0.25 -11.52
N ALA A 11 -1.71 -0.39 -10.39
CA ALA A 11 -3.04 -0.96 -10.19
C ALA A 11 -4.11 0.12 -10.06
N ASP A 12 -3.74 1.27 -9.47
CA ASP A 12 -4.64 2.42 -9.32
C ASP A 12 -5.02 3.05 -10.68
N GLU A 13 -4.10 3.09 -11.64
CA GLU A 13 -4.35 3.64 -12.97
C GLU A 13 -5.00 2.62 -13.91
N ASN A 14 -4.60 1.34 -13.82
CA ASN A 14 -5.05 0.30 -14.76
C ASN A 14 -6.32 -0.44 -14.32
N CYS A 15 -6.83 -0.18 -13.11
CA CYS A 15 -8.09 -0.74 -12.63
C CYS A 15 -9.04 0.35 -12.12
N PRO A 16 -9.57 1.23 -13.00
CA PRO A 16 -10.39 2.37 -12.61
C PRO A 16 -11.77 1.96 -12.05
N PHE A 17 -12.23 0.75 -12.34
CA PHE A 17 -13.50 0.23 -11.88
C PHE A 17 -13.32 -1.13 -11.19
N ILE A 18 -13.70 -1.19 -9.92
CA ILE A 18 -13.70 -2.42 -9.11
C ILE A 18 -15.16 -2.69 -8.70
N PRO A 19 -15.86 -3.65 -9.34
CA PRO A 19 -17.26 -3.93 -9.06
C PRO A 19 -17.51 -4.26 -7.58
N GLY A 20 -18.56 -3.66 -6.99
CA GLY A 20 -18.96 -3.94 -5.61
C GLY A 20 -18.14 -3.23 -4.53
N THR A 21 -17.16 -2.40 -4.91
CA THR A 21 -16.45 -1.54 -3.96
C THR A 21 -17.27 -0.30 -3.60
N GLU A 22 -17.34 0.04 -2.32
CA GLU A 22 -17.97 1.29 -1.85
C GLU A 22 -16.98 2.46 -1.82
N GLN A 23 -15.71 2.17 -1.53
CA GLN A 23 -14.65 3.16 -1.42
C GLN A 23 -13.37 2.65 -2.03
N ARG A 24 -12.68 3.54 -2.74
CA ARG A 24 -11.40 3.27 -3.36
C ARG A 24 -10.37 4.21 -2.76
N ILE A 25 -9.45 3.66 -1.99
CA ILE A 25 -8.50 4.41 -1.17
C ILE A 25 -7.11 4.27 -1.78
N PRO A 26 -6.56 5.32 -2.41
CA PRO A 26 -5.19 5.29 -2.93
C PRO A 26 -4.20 5.37 -1.77
N LEU A 27 -3.39 4.33 -1.60
CA LEU A 27 -2.33 4.23 -0.59
C LEU A 27 -1.04 3.78 -1.28
N ARG A 28 -0.53 4.63 -2.18
CA ARG A 28 0.52 4.28 -3.14
C ARG A 28 1.91 4.21 -2.46
N TYR A 29 2.64 3.13 -2.73
CA TYR A 29 4.03 2.95 -2.33
C TYR A 29 4.95 2.82 -3.55
N GLU A 30 6.21 3.21 -3.39
CA GLU A 30 7.26 2.88 -4.35
C GLU A 30 7.52 1.37 -4.34
N ASP A 31 7.35 0.71 -5.48
CA ASP A 31 7.55 -0.73 -5.58
C ASP A 31 9.04 -1.08 -5.38
N PRO A 32 9.42 -1.80 -4.30
CA PRO A 32 10.81 -2.14 -4.04
C PRO A 32 11.39 -3.08 -5.11
N LYS A 33 10.55 -3.70 -5.94
CA LYS A 33 10.94 -4.54 -7.07
C LYS A 33 11.92 -3.87 -8.03
N ARG A 34 11.92 -2.53 -8.11
CA ARG A 34 12.91 -1.78 -8.89
C ARG A 34 14.37 -2.02 -8.46
N PHE A 35 14.58 -2.58 -7.27
CA PHE A 35 15.89 -2.91 -6.71
C PHE A 35 16.22 -4.40 -6.77
N ASP A 36 15.39 -5.23 -7.43
CA ASP A 36 15.66 -6.65 -7.61
C ASP A 36 17.03 -6.87 -8.28
N ASN A 37 17.79 -7.83 -7.76
CA ASN A 37 19.16 -8.17 -8.17
C ASN A 37 20.20 -7.06 -7.93
N THR A 38 19.90 -6.08 -7.08
CA THR A 38 20.85 -5.04 -6.66
C THR A 38 21.31 -5.28 -5.21
N PRO A 39 22.47 -4.74 -4.79
CA PRO A 39 22.89 -4.79 -3.39
C PRO A 39 21.91 -4.11 -2.41
N MET A 40 20.98 -3.29 -2.92
CA MET A 40 20.00 -2.54 -2.12
C MET A 40 18.66 -3.27 -1.96
N GLU A 41 18.49 -4.45 -2.56
CA GLU A 41 17.21 -5.18 -2.55
C GLU A 41 16.66 -5.35 -1.13
N VAL A 42 17.43 -6.00 -0.25
CA VAL A 42 17.02 -6.27 1.14
C VAL A 42 16.62 -4.98 1.87
N GLU A 43 17.47 -3.95 1.80
CA GLU A 43 17.21 -2.66 2.45
C GLU A 43 15.91 -2.03 1.97
N LYS A 44 15.63 -2.09 0.66
CA LYS A 44 14.45 -1.42 0.07
C LYS A 44 13.16 -2.16 0.33
N TYR A 45 13.20 -3.49 0.39
CA TYR A 45 12.05 -4.29 0.82
C TYR A 45 11.74 -4.08 2.31
N ASP A 46 12.77 -3.99 3.17
CA ASP A 46 12.61 -3.68 4.59
C ASP A 46 12.04 -2.27 4.81
N GLU A 47 12.59 -1.27 4.09
CA GLU A 47 12.12 0.11 4.15
C GLU A 47 10.62 0.22 3.80
N ARG A 48 10.18 -0.49 2.74
CA ARG A 48 8.76 -0.49 2.35
C ARG A 48 7.88 -1.22 3.33
N SER A 49 8.34 -2.35 3.86
CA SER A 49 7.60 -3.11 4.87
C SER A 49 7.39 -2.30 6.15
N LEU A 50 8.43 -1.58 6.61
CA LEU A 50 8.36 -0.71 7.78
C LEU A 50 7.41 0.48 7.57
N GLN A 51 7.43 1.10 6.38
CA GLN A 51 6.49 2.18 6.06
C GLN A 51 5.04 1.69 6.16
N ILE A 52 4.71 0.58 5.48
CA ILE A 52 3.35 0.01 5.46
C ILE A 52 2.90 -0.32 6.89
N ALA A 53 3.79 -0.94 7.68
CA ALA A 53 3.48 -1.30 9.07
C ALA A 53 3.20 -0.06 9.94
N ALA A 54 4.01 1.01 9.81
CA ALA A 54 3.85 2.23 10.59
C ALA A 54 2.52 2.95 10.26
N GLU A 55 2.18 3.06 8.98
CA GLU A 55 0.95 3.72 8.53
C GLU A 55 -0.29 2.94 8.98
N LEU A 56 -0.33 1.63 8.77
CA LEU A 56 -1.45 0.78 9.20
C LEU A 56 -1.58 0.75 10.73
N PHE A 57 -0.46 0.70 11.46
CA PHE A 57 -0.48 0.79 12.92
C PHE A 57 -1.11 2.10 13.39
N TYR A 58 -0.75 3.23 12.79
CA TYR A 58 -1.33 4.52 13.12
C TYR A 58 -2.84 4.57 12.85
N VAL A 59 -3.29 4.05 11.70
CA VAL A 59 -4.71 3.97 11.34
C VAL A 59 -5.48 3.12 12.35
N PHE A 60 -5.02 1.89 12.62
CA PHE A 60 -5.70 1.01 13.59
C PHE A 60 -5.73 1.60 14.99
N LYS A 61 -4.64 2.26 15.42
CA LYS A 61 -4.59 2.97 16.70
C LYS A 61 -5.57 4.14 16.78
N ARG A 62 -5.83 4.83 15.66
CA ARG A 62 -6.77 5.95 15.60
C ARG A 62 -8.22 5.48 15.61
N VAL A 63 -8.52 4.42 14.87
CA VAL A 63 -9.86 3.81 14.81
C VAL A 63 -10.23 3.14 16.14
N SER A 64 -9.30 2.49 16.83
CA SER A 64 -9.57 1.85 18.13
C SER A 64 -9.83 2.84 19.28
N LYS A 65 -9.50 4.11 19.08
CA LYS A 65 -9.77 5.21 20.03
C LYS A 65 -11.02 6.02 19.68
N SER A 66 -11.74 5.63 18.62
CA SER A 66 -12.94 6.32 18.12
C SER A 66 -14.22 5.69 18.64
#